data_AF-A0A960V6L7-F1
#
_entry.id   AF-A0A960V6L7-F1
#
_cell.length_a   1.000
_cell.length_b   1.000
_cell.length_c   1.000
_cell.angle_alpha   90.00
_cell.angle_beta   90.00
_cell.angle_gamma   90.00
#
_symmetry.space_group_name_H-M   'P 1'
#
loop_
_entity.id
_entity.type
_entity.pdbx_description
1 polymer ?
#
loop_
_entity_poly.entity_id
_entity_poly.type
_entity_poly.pdbx_seq_one_letter_code
_entity_poly.pdbx_strand_id
1 'polypeptide(L)'
;IGPDGTPIVSDPTKEINVRKIFRASRLGDPVTPDEVIFDAKGVTFNVKTLFKSTESFVLYSDISGVEVVESLILATIKVKPKIRSEIKIDNFSKEDAKIIKTLIKERLA
;
A
#
# COMPACT_ATOMS: atom_id res chain seq x y z
N ILE A 1 -21.01 -25.34 15.17
CA ILE A 1 -20.79 -26.79 15.04
C ILE A 1 -21.87 -27.29 14.11
N GLY A 2 -21.52 -27.95 13.01
CA GLY A 2 -22.50 -28.49 12.05
C GLY A 2 -23.29 -29.66 12.63
N PRO A 3 -24.39 -30.09 11.98
CA PRO A 3 -25.20 -31.23 12.43
C PRO A 3 -24.42 -32.57 12.47
N ASP A 4 -23.24 -32.61 11.86
CA ASP A 4 -22.30 -33.73 11.77
C ASP A 4 -21.10 -33.62 12.73
N GLY A 5 -21.09 -32.63 13.63
CA GLY A 5 -20.04 -32.50 14.65
C GLY A 5 -18.68 -32.06 14.12
N THR A 6 -18.57 -31.67 12.85
CA THR A 6 -17.35 -31.07 12.30
C THR A 6 -17.18 -29.64 12.84
N PRO A 7 -15.92 -29.25 13.18
CA PRO A 7 -15.60 -27.84 13.34
C PRO A 7 -15.95 -27.15 12.02
N ILE A 8 -16.79 -26.12 12.08
CA ILE A 8 -16.98 -25.22 10.95
C ILE A 8 -15.60 -24.59 10.73
N VAL A 9 -14.87 -25.08 9.73
CA VAL A 9 -13.68 -24.42 9.22
C VAL A 9 -14.21 -23.13 8.62
N SER A 10 -14.25 -22.06 9.41
CA SER A 10 -14.28 -20.71 8.88
C SER A 10 -13.07 -20.63 7.97
N ASP A 11 -13.30 -20.60 6.66
CA ASP A 11 -12.29 -20.25 5.67
C ASP A 11 -11.44 -19.13 6.28
N PRO A 12 -10.17 -19.37 6.61
CA PRO A 12 -9.31 -18.31 7.10
C PRO A 12 -9.02 -17.52 5.84
N THR A 13 -9.90 -16.59 5.49
CA THR A 13 -9.65 -15.56 4.50
C THR A 13 -8.41 -14.83 4.98
N LYS A 14 -7.24 -15.37 4.63
CA LYS A 14 -5.88 -14.90 4.81
C LYS A 14 -5.87 -13.63 5.65
N GLU A 15 -6.01 -13.79 6.95
CA GLU A 15 -5.75 -12.72 7.89
C GLU A 15 -4.23 -12.57 7.89
N ILE A 16 -3.71 -11.96 6.82
CA ILE A 16 -2.30 -11.61 6.69
C ILE A 16 -2.11 -10.49 7.69
N ASN A 17 -1.87 -10.88 8.93
CA ASN A 17 -1.30 -10.09 10.00
C ASN A 17 0.21 -9.90 9.76
N VAL A 18 0.63 -9.87 8.49
CA VAL A 18 2.00 -9.62 8.06
C VAL A 18 1.99 -8.24 7.46
N ARG A 19 2.51 -7.28 8.23
CA ARG A 19 2.81 -5.94 7.73
C ARG A 19 3.70 -6.08 6.50
N LYS A 20 3.19 -5.68 5.32
CA LYS A 20 3.97 -5.73 4.08
C LYS A 20 4.53 -4.35 3.81
N ILE A 21 5.85 -4.25 3.73
CA ILE A 21 6.56 -2.99 3.56
C ILE A 21 7.19 -2.99 2.17
N PHE A 22 6.88 -1.98 1.39
CA PHE A 22 7.55 -1.66 0.14
C PHE A 22 8.39 -0.41 0.33
N ARG A 23 9.59 -0.42 -0.22
CA ARG A 23 10.52 0.71 -0.16
C ARG A 23 10.75 1.22 -1.57
N ALA A 24 10.83 2.53 -1.72
CA ALA A 24 11.25 3.13 -2.97
C ALA A 24 12.66 2.67 -3.33
N SER A 25 12.92 2.65 -4.64
CA SER A 25 14.20 2.27 -5.18
C SER A 25 15.27 3.26 -4.72
N ARG A 26 16.39 2.71 -4.24
CA ARG A 26 17.58 3.48 -3.88
C ARG A 26 18.23 4.18 -5.07
N LEU A 27 17.82 3.83 -6.29
CA LEU A 27 18.22 4.54 -7.50
C LEU A 27 17.59 5.94 -7.55
N GLY A 28 16.35 6.09 -7.07
CA GLY A 28 15.67 7.39 -7.00
C GLY A 28 16.02 8.20 -5.76
N ASP A 29 16.03 7.56 -4.58
CA ASP A 29 16.54 8.17 -3.34
C ASP A 29 17.41 7.16 -2.55
N PRO A 30 18.75 7.27 -2.63
CA PRO A 30 19.65 6.34 -1.96
C PRO A 30 19.71 6.50 -0.44
N VAL A 31 19.35 7.67 0.08
CA VAL A 31 19.56 8.06 1.49
C VAL A 31 18.27 7.93 2.29
N THR A 32 17.15 8.40 1.71
CA THR A 32 15.85 8.46 2.37
C THR A 32 14.74 7.86 1.51
N PRO A 33 14.77 6.55 1.21
CA PRO A 33 13.75 5.95 0.37
C PRO A 33 12.37 6.02 1.05
N ASP A 34 11.39 6.47 0.29
CA ASP A 34 9.98 6.45 0.64
C ASP A 34 9.51 5.03 0.98
N GLU A 35 8.49 4.90 1.83
CA GLU A 35 7.95 3.60 2.24
C GLU A 35 6.42 3.54 2.14
N VAL A 36 5.91 2.40 1.66
CA VAL A 36 4.50 2.04 1.71
C VAL A 36 4.34 0.84 2.64
N ILE A 37 3.56 1.01 3.70
CA ILE A 37 3.34 -0.01 4.73
C ILE A 37 1.88 -0.42 4.66
N PHE A 38 1.63 -1.66 4.28
CA PHE A 38 0.31 -2.27 4.32
C PHE A 38 0.06 -2.84 5.70
N ASP A 39 -1.04 -2.41 6.30
CA ASP A 39 -1.56 -2.91 7.56
C ASP A 39 -2.92 -3.57 7.34
N ALA A 40 -3.49 -4.17 8.38
CA ALA A 40 -4.78 -4.86 8.31
C ALA A 40 -5.93 -3.90 7.98
N LYS A 41 -5.86 -2.66 8.48
CA LYS A 41 -6.93 -1.66 8.37
C LYS A 41 -6.74 -0.66 7.23
N GLY A 42 -5.51 -0.49 6.75
CA GLY A 42 -5.19 0.55 5.78
C GLY A 42 -3.74 0.52 5.34
N VAL A 43 -3.32 1.60 4.70
CA VAL A 43 -1.97 1.77 4.16
C VAL A 43 -1.37 3.06 4.70
N THR A 44 -0.12 2.97 5.14
CA THR A 44 0.69 4.13 5.52
C THR A 44 1.65 4.46 4.39
N PHE A 45 1.66 5.74 3.99
CA PHE A 45 2.62 6.32 3.05
C PHE A 45 3.60 7.17 3.84
N ASN A 46 4.87 6.81 3.82
CA ASN A 46 5.94 7.57 4.45
C ASN A 46 6.80 8.20 3.36
N VAL A 47 6.59 9.51 3.13
CA VAL A 47 7.39 10.30 2.20
C VAL A 47 8.56 10.89 2.98
N LYS A 48 9.78 10.53 2.60
CA LYS A 48 11.00 10.97 3.29
C LYS A 48 11.81 11.88 2.39
N THR A 49 12.43 12.85 3.03
CA THR A 49 13.41 13.76 2.46
C THR A 49 14.53 13.93 3.49
N LEU A 50 15.70 14.41 3.08
CA LEU A 50 16.87 14.55 3.97
C LEU A 50 16.60 15.27 5.31
N PHE A 51 15.60 16.15 5.38
CA PHE A 51 15.29 16.95 6.57
C PHE A 51 13.88 16.77 7.10
N LYS A 52 13.02 16.01 6.42
CA LYS A 52 11.60 15.90 6.76
C LYS A 52 11.05 14.54 6.36
N SER A 53 10.29 13.92 7.26
CA SER A 53 9.47 12.74 6.98
C SER A 53 8.01 13.11 7.19
N THR A 54 7.17 12.78 6.21
CA THR A 54 5.72 13.00 6.26
C THR A 54 5.04 11.65 6.19
N GLU A 55 4.35 11.29 7.27
CA GLU A 55 3.56 10.05 7.34
C GLU A 55 2.09 10.36 7.08
N SER A 56 1.46 9.56 6.21
CA SER A 56 0.04 9.64 5.90
C SER A 56 -0.58 8.27 5.94
N PHE A 57 -1.41 8.01 6.95
CA PHE A 57 -2.22 6.80 7.04
C PHE A 57 -3.58 6.99 6.37
N VAL A 58 -3.99 6.00 5.56
CA VAL A 58 -5.30 5.97 4.88
C VAL A 58 -5.95 4.62 5.10
N LEU A 59 -7.19 4.63 5.57
CA LEU A 59 -8.02 3.43 5.70
C LEU A 59 -8.43 2.91 4.32
N TYR A 60 -8.51 1.59 4.14
CA TYR A 60 -9.00 1.03 2.86
C TYR A 60 -10.41 1.52 2.52
N SER A 61 -11.28 1.68 3.52
CA SER A 61 -12.62 2.25 3.38
C SER A 61 -12.63 3.67 2.81
N ASP A 62 -11.54 4.42 3.00
CA ASP A 62 -11.43 5.83 2.66
C ASP A 62 -10.68 6.04 1.35
N ILE A 63 -10.13 4.99 0.73
CA ILE A 63 -9.50 5.08 -0.58
C ILE A 63 -10.60 5.01 -1.64
N SER A 64 -10.65 5.99 -2.54
CA SER A 64 -11.54 5.99 -3.70
C SER A 64 -10.88 5.40 -4.94
N GLY A 65 -9.56 5.50 -5.05
CA GLY A 65 -8.82 4.93 -6.17
C GLY A 65 -7.31 4.97 -5.97
N VAL A 66 -6.63 4.16 -6.78
CA VAL A 66 -5.17 4.11 -6.86
C VAL A 66 -4.72 4.07 -8.32
N GLU A 67 -3.76 4.94 -8.64
CA GLU A 67 -3.17 5.10 -9.95
C GLU A 67 -1.65 4.92 -9.86
N VAL A 68 -1.05 4.40 -10.93
CA VAL A 68 0.41 4.29 -11.08
C VAL A 68 0.76 5.04 -12.34
N VAL A 69 1.68 5.99 -12.20
CA VAL A 69 2.25 6.75 -13.32
C VAL A 69 3.65 6.21 -13.53
N GLU A 70 3.83 5.47 -14.61
CA GLU A 70 5.12 4.91 -15.00
C GLU A 70 5.96 5.97 -15.70
N SER A 71 7.20 6.16 -15.24
CA SER A 71 8.23 6.91 -15.96
C SER A 71 9.18 5.95 -16.69
N LEU A 72 10.23 6.47 -17.33
CA LEU A 72 11.16 5.64 -18.10
C LEU A 72 11.83 4.56 -17.24
N ILE A 73 12.20 4.89 -15.99
CA ILE A 73 12.95 4.02 -15.08
C ILE A 73 12.24 3.70 -13.76
N LEU A 74 11.45 4.62 -13.22
CA LEU A 74 10.75 4.50 -11.93
C LEU A 74 9.26 4.75 -12.11
N ALA A 75 8.48 4.57 -11.06
CA ALA A 75 7.05 4.81 -11.04
C ALA A 75 6.63 5.61 -9.81
N THR A 76 5.60 6.43 -10.01
CA THR A 76 4.92 7.19 -8.97
C THR A 76 3.57 6.54 -8.69
N ILE A 77 3.25 6.37 -7.42
CA ILE A 77 1.98 5.81 -6.98
C ILE A 77 1.14 6.96 -6.43
N LYS A 78 -0.06 7.11 -6.98
CA LYS A 78 -1.03 8.14 -6.59
C LYS A 78 -2.21 7.46 -5.93
N VAL A 79 -2.47 7.80 -4.68
CA VAL A 79 -3.64 7.32 -3.94
C VAL A 79 -4.59 8.48 -3.77
N LYS A 80 -5.85 8.25 -4.13
CA LYS A 80 -6.94 9.22 -4.01
C LYS A 80 -7.79 8.83 -2.81
N PRO A 81 -7.68 9.54 -1.67
CA PRO A 81 -8.60 9.38 -0.57
C PRO A 81 -9.94 10.07 -0.90
N LYS A 82 -11.03 9.64 -0.28
CA LYS A 82 -12.37 10.21 -0.47
C LYS A 82 -12.50 11.64 0.05
N ILE A 83 -11.81 11.96 1.16
CA ILE A 83 -12.01 13.20 1.92
C ILE A 83 -10.74 14.08 1.92
N ARG A 84 -9.58 13.51 1.61
CA ARG A 84 -8.28 14.19 1.68
C ARG A 84 -7.70 14.46 0.30
N SER A 85 -6.68 15.32 0.26
CA SER A 85 -5.88 15.52 -0.94
C SER A 85 -5.21 14.23 -1.40
N GLU A 86 -4.94 14.14 -2.70
CA GLU A 86 -4.20 13.03 -3.30
C GLU A 86 -2.83 12.88 -2.64
N ILE A 87 -2.48 11.64 -2.32
CA ILE A 87 -1.16 11.27 -1.79
C ILE A 87 -0.33 10.75 -2.95
N LYS A 88 0.87 11.28 -3.10
CA LYS A 88 1.84 10.85 -4.11
C LYS A 88 3.06 10.30 -3.39
N ILE A 89 3.54 9.16 -3.85
CA ILE A 89 4.77 8.56 -3.36
C ILE A 89 5.60 8.09 -4.56
N ASP A 90 6.88 8.46 -4.57
CA ASP A 90 7.71 8.45 -5.78
C ASP A 90 8.81 7.40 -5.71
N ASN A 91 9.53 7.25 -6.83
CA ASN A 91 10.75 6.46 -6.91
C ASN A 91 10.59 4.95 -6.70
N PHE A 92 9.40 4.37 -6.88
CA PHE A 92 9.21 2.92 -6.82
C PHE A 92 9.70 2.25 -8.10
N SER A 93 10.14 0.99 -8.00
CA SER A 93 10.30 0.17 -9.20
C SER A 93 8.93 -0.02 -9.88
N LYS A 94 8.91 -0.18 -11.20
CA LYS A 94 7.65 -0.39 -11.93
C LYS A 94 6.92 -1.64 -11.45
N GLU A 95 7.68 -2.67 -11.09
CA GLU A 95 7.14 -3.93 -10.55
C GLU A 95 6.52 -3.71 -9.17
N ASP A 96 7.24 -3.07 -8.24
CA ASP A 96 6.71 -2.76 -6.91
C ASP A 96 5.47 -1.88 -7.00
N ALA A 97 5.48 -0.85 -7.86
CA ALA A 97 4.33 0.04 -8.04
C ALA A 97 3.10 -0.73 -8.55
N LYS A 98 3.27 -1.68 -9.46
CA LYS A 98 2.17 -2.56 -9.92
C LYS A 98 1.66 -3.45 -8.79
N ILE A 99 2.55 -4.06 -8.02
CA ILE A 99 2.18 -4.91 -6.88
C ILE A 99 1.41 -4.09 -5.85
N ILE A 100 1.90 -2.91 -5.47
CA ILE A 100 1.24 -2.00 -4.52
C ILE A 100 -0.16 -1.63 -5.01
N LYS A 101 -0.31 -1.27 -6.30
CA LYS A 101 -1.61 -0.97 -6.90
C LYS A 101 -2.57 -2.15 -6.81
N THR A 102 -2.11 -3.35 -7.17
CA THR A 102 -2.93 -4.57 -7.10
C THR A 102 -3.36 -4.86 -5.67
N LEU A 103 -2.44 -4.80 -4.71
CA LEU A 103 -2.74 -5.02 -3.30
C LEU A 103 -3.75 -4.01 -2.75
N ILE A 104 -3.63 -2.72 -3.09
CA ILE A 104 -4.62 -1.73 -2.66
C ILE A 104 -5.99 -2.06 -3.27
N LYS A 105 -6.04 -2.40 -4.57
CA LYS A 105 -7.30 -2.76 -5.24
C LYS A 105 -7.96 -4.01 -4.68
N GLU A 106 -7.18 -5.05 -4.36
CA GLU A 106 -7.71 -6.28 -3.74
C GLU A 106 -8.34 -6.01 -2.37
N ARG A 107 -7.91 -4.96 -1.66
CA ARG A 107 -8.48 -4.56 -0.36
C ARG A 107 -9.66 -3.59 -0.48
N LEU A 108 -9.96 -3.10 -1.68
CA LEU A 108 -11.13 -2.27 -1.98
C LEU A 108 -12.35 -3.08 -2.40
N ALA A 109 -12.14 -4.33 -2.84
CA ALA A 109 -13.18 -5.28 -3.22
C ALA A 109 -13.80 -5.93 -1.97
#